data_AF-A0A6B3IE06-F1
#
_entry.id   AF-A0A6B3IE06-F1
#
_cell.length_a   1.000
_cell.length_b   1.000
_cell.length_c   1.000
_cell.angle_alpha   90.00
_cell.angle_beta   90.00
_cell.angle_gamma   90.00
#
_symmetry.space_group_name_H-M   'P 1'
#
loop_
_entity.id
_entity.type
_entity.pdbx_description
1 polymer ?
#
loop_
_entity_poly.entity_id
_entity_poly.type
_entity_poly.pdbx_seq_one_letter_code
_entity_poly.pdbx_strand_id
1 'polypeptide(L)'
;RTNVVARIPGTDPSADALLVHGHLDVVPAEPSDWSVHPFSGEVRDGVVWGRGAVDMKNMDAMVLAVVRGWAREGFRPRRDIVIAYTADEEDSAADGSGFLAEQHPGLFEGCTEGISESGAFTFH
;
A
#
# COMPACT_ATOMS: atom_id res chain seq x y z
N ARG A 1 14.20 -7.45 2.48
CA ARG A 1 13.88 -6.00 2.54
C ARG A 1 12.98 -5.70 3.76
N THR A 2 12.39 -4.51 3.93
CA THR A 2 11.45 -4.22 5.06
C THR A 2 10.01 -4.19 4.58
N ASN A 3 9.17 -5.00 5.21
CA ASN A 3 7.71 -4.95 5.08
C ASN A 3 7.11 -4.32 6.34
N VAL A 4 5.97 -3.63 6.24
CA VAL A 4 5.26 -3.05 7.37
C VAL A 4 3.84 -3.62 7.41
N VAL A 5 3.48 -4.26 8.52
CA VAL A 5 2.13 -4.78 8.74
C VAL A 5 1.55 -4.20 10.01
N ALA A 6 0.32 -3.70 9.96
CA ALA A 6 -0.40 -3.16 11.10
C ALA A 6 -1.85 -3.63 11.09
N ARG A 7 -2.38 -3.99 12.26
CA ARG A 7 -3.80 -4.33 12.44
C ARG A 7 -4.49 -3.23 13.25
N ILE A 8 -5.57 -2.70 12.71
CA ILE A 8 -6.43 -1.71 13.35
C ILE A 8 -7.68 -2.44 13.85
N PRO A 9 -7.87 -2.56 15.17
CA PRO A 9 -8.99 -3.32 15.72
C PRO A 9 -10.35 -2.68 15.42
N GLY A 10 -11.25 -3.45 14.82
CA GLY A 10 -12.65 -3.09 14.59
C GLY A 10 -13.48 -3.17 15.87
N THR A 11 -14.73 -2.69 15.81
CA THR A 11 -15.66 -2.72 16.96
C THR A 11 -16.36 -4.05 17.14
N ASP A 12 -16.46 -4.86 16.09
CA ASP A 12 -17.16 -6.15 16.07
C ASP A 12 -16.14 -7.30 15.96
N PRO A 13 -15.88 -8.06 17.05
CA PRO A 13 -14.91 -9.14 17.04
C PRO A 13 -15.35 -10.38 16.24
N SER A 14 -16.62 -10.43 15.78
CA SER A 14 -17.14 -11.52 14.96
C SER A 14 -17.05 -11.24 13.46
N ALA A 15 -16.67 -10.02 13.07
CA ALA A 15 -16.56 -9.62 11.68
C ALA A 15 -15.21 -10.03 11.08
N ASP A 16 -15.25 -10.60 9.87
CA ASP A 16 -14.04 -10.90 9.11
C ASP A 16 -13.23 -9.62 8.81
N ALA A 17 -11.91 -9.75 8.88
CA ALA A 17 -10.98 -8.65 8.64
C ALA A 17 -10.84 -8.35 7.15
N LEU A 18 -10.47 -7.11 6.83
CA LEU A 18 -10.14 -6.68 5.48
C LEU A 18 -8.64 -6.40 5.38
N LEU A 19 -7.96 -7.03 4.42
CA LEU A 19 -6.60 -6.66 4.05
C LEU A 19 -6.64 -5.48 3.08
N VAL A 20 -5.93 -4.41 3.39
CA VAL A 20 -5.65 -3.30 2.48
C VAL A 20 -4.13 -3.25 2.31
N HIS A 21 -3.65 -3.63 1.13
CA HIS A 21 -2.21 -3.75 0.90
C HIS A 21 -1.73 -2.93 -0.29
N GLY A 22 -0.44 -2.67 -0.29
CA GLY A 22 0.28 -1.97 -1.35
C GLY A 22 1.79 -2.16 -1.21
N HIS A 23 2.57 -1.60 -2.14
CA HIS A 23 4.03 -1.73 -2.14
C HIS A 23 4.75 -0.36 -2.10
N LEU A 24 5.94 -0.36 -1.49
CA LEU A 24 6.72 0.86 -1.23
C LEU A 24 7.90 1.06 -2.19
N ASP A 25 8.30 0.00 -2.88
CA ASP A 25 9.24 0.08 -3.98
C ASP A 25 8.59 0.69 -5.22
N VAL A 26 9.42 0.96 -6.22
CA VAL A 26 9.03 1.56 -7.49
C VAL A 26 10.05 1.11 -8.53
N VAL A 27 9.64 0.93 -9.78
CA VAL A 27 10.63 0.74 -10.87
C VAL A 27 11.61 1.92 -11.00
N PRO A 28 12.81 1.70 -11.55
CA PRO A 28 13.77 2.76 -11.83
C PRO A 28 13.20 3.91 -12.69
N ALA A 29 13.82 5.09 -12.57
CA ALA A 29 13.52 6.25 -13.40
C ALA A 29 14.81 7.04 -13.68
N GLU A 30 15.05 7.34 -14.96
CA GLU A 30 16.19 8.15 -15.41
C GLU A 30 15.78 9.63 -15.45
N PRO A 31 16.38 10.53 -14.64
CA PRO A 31 16.00 11.94 -14.61
C PRO A 31 16.03 12.65 -15.96
N SER A 32 16.90 12.26 -16.90
CA SER A 32 16.96 12.91 -18.23
C SER A 32 15.69 12.71 -19.07
N ASP A 33 14.91 11.67 -18.79
CA ASP A 33 13.69 11.35 -19.54
C ASP A 33 12.46 12.11 -19.00
N TRP A 34 12.63 12.89 -17.94
CA TRP A 34 11.53 13.54 -17.23
C TRP A 34 11.59 15.06 -17.33
N SER A 35 10.42 15.70 -17.48
CA SER A 35 10.28 17.17 -17.42
C SER A 35 10.42 17.74 -16.00
N VAL A 36 10.40 16.87 -15.00
CA VAL A 36 10.52 17.15 -13.56
C VAL A 36 11.30 15.98 -12.95
N HIS A 37 12.23 16.25 -12.03
CA HIS A 37 13.01 15.17 -11.42
C HIS A 37 12.09 14.10 -10.81
N PRO A 38 12.22 12.81 -11.18
CA PRO A 38 11.22 11.76 -10.89
C PRO A 38 11.00 11.51 -9.40
N PHE A 39 11.99 11.81 -8.55
CA PHE A 39 11.90 11.62 -7.09
C PHE A 39 11.72 12.92 -6.30
N SER A 40 11.33 14.01 -6.96
CA SER A 40 11.12 15.31 -6.29
C SER A 40 9.78 15.41 -5.56
N GLY A 41 8.74 14.75 -6.05
CA GLY A 41 7.36 14.94 -5.55
C GLY A 41 6.81 16.34 -5.86
N GLU A 42 7.32 17.01 -6.90
CA GLU A 42 6.88 18.37 -7.26
C GLU A 42 5.39 18.41 -7.60
N VAL A 43 4.69 19.42 -7.10
CA VAL A 43 3.32 19.73 -7.52
C VAL A 43 3.36 20.75 -8.64
N ARG A 44 2.94 20.35 -9.84
CA ARG A 44 2.88 21.21 -11.04
C ARG A 44 1.59 20.95 -11.80
N ASP A 45 0.92 22.02 -12.21
CA ASP A 45 -0.38 21.98 -12.90
C ASP A 45 -1.47 21.22 -12.13
N GLY A 46 -1.44 21.31 -10.80
CA GLY A 46 -2.44 20.70 -9.93
C GLY A 46 -2.27 19.20 -9.68
N VAL A 47 -1.18 18.58 -10.18
CA VAL A 47 -0.87 17.17 -9.96
C VAL A 47 0.50 16.99 -9.33
N VAL A 48 0.69 15.87 -8.62
CA VAL A 48 1.98 15.46 -8.07
C VAL A 48 2.76 14.71 -9.15
N TRP A 49 3.94 15.21 -9.48
CA TRP A 49 4.88 14.56 -10.39
C TRP A 49 5.87 13.71 -9.61
N GLY A 50 5.92 12.42 -9.93
CA GLY A 50 6.98 11.55 -9.45
C GLY A 50 6.81 10.09 -9.81
N ARG A 51 7.92 9.36 -9.91
CA ARG A 51 7.95 7.90 -9.93
C ARG A 51 7.42 7.40 -8.59
N GLY A 52 6.37 6.60 -8.63
CA GLY A 52 5.62 6.18 -7.45
C GLY A 52 4.33 6.95 -7.22
N ALA A 53 4.12 8.09 -7.89
CA ALA A 53 2.96 8.94 -7.60
C ALA A 53 1.61 8.29 -7.98
N VAL A 54 1.60 7.34 -8.91
CA VAL A 54 0.39 6.58 -9.31
C VAL A 54 0.50 5.12 -8.92
N ASP A 55 1.67 4.51 -9.11
CA ASP A 55 1.97 3.10 -8.83
C ASP A 55 3.03 3.02 -7.73
N MET A 56 2.65 2.76 -6.47
CA MET A 56 1.27 2.85 -5.96
C MET A 56 1.11 3.73 -4.72
N LYS A 57 2.06 4.66 -4.54
CA LYS A 57 2.18 5.45 -3.30
C LYS A 57 1.04 6.44 -3.09
N ASN A 58 0.25 6.77 -4.11
CA ASN A 58 -1.00 7.52 -3.91
C ASN A 58 -1.99 6.73 -3.04
N MET A 59 -2.21 5.44 -3.33
CA MET A 59 -3.12 4.60 -2.58
C MET A 59 -2.63 4.43 -1.15
N ASP A 60 -1.33 4.17 -0.97
CA ASP A 60 -0.74 4.08 0.37
C ASP A 60 -0.92 5.37 1.17
N ALA A 61 -0.64 6.52 0.55
CA ALA A 61 -0.83 7.83 1.19
C ALA A 61 -2.29 8.09 1.54
N MET A 62 -3.23 7.70 0.69
CA MET A 62 -4.67 7.82 0.95
C MET A 62 -5.10 6.95 2.14
N VAL A 63 -4.67 5.69 2.17
CA VAL A 63 -4.96 4.76 3.27
C VAL A 63 -4.40 5.30 4.59
N LEU A 64 -3.14 5.74 4.61
CA LEU A 64 -2.54 6.37 5.79
C LEU A 64 -3.27 7.64 6.22
N ALA A 65 -3.73 8.47 5.28
CA ALA A 65 -4.49 9.67 5.59
C ALA A 65 -5.83 9.36 6.28
N VAL A 66 -6.55 8.33 5.80
CA VAL A 66 -7.82 7.87 6.39
C VAL A 66 -7.60 7.32 7.79
N VAL A 67 -6.63 6.41 7.97
CA VAL A 67 -6.32 5.82 9.28
C VAL A 67 -5.89 6.88 10.29
N ARG A 68 -5.07 7.84 9.86
CA ARG A 68 -4.67 8.98 10.70
C ARG A 68 -5.88 9.83 11.09
N GLY A 69 -6.84 10.02 10.19
CA GLY A 69 -8.11 10.69 10.48
C GLY A 69 -8.89 9.96 11.57
N TRP A 70 -9.08 8.64 11.40
CA TRP A 70 -9.76 7.80 12.39
C TRP A 70 -9.12 7.86 13.77
N ALA A 71 -7.79 7.77 13.84
CA ALA A 71 -7.06 7.84 15.10
C ALA A 71 -7.25 9.19 15.82
N ARG A 72 -7.34 10.29 15.09
CA ARG A 72 -7.58 11.63 15.65
C ARG A 72 -9.01 11.84 16.12
N GLU A 73 -9.96 11.22 15.43
CA GLU A 73 -11.40 11.34 15.72
C GLU A 73 -11.91 10.29 16.71
N GLY A 74 -11.07 9.30 17.07
CA GLY A 74 -11.47 8.16 17.89
C GLY A 74 -12.43 7.21 17.16
N PHE A 75 -12.51 7.28 15.84
CA PHE A 75 -13.33 6.39 15.04
C PHE A 75 -12.71 5.01 14.97
N ARG A 76 -13.55 3.97 15.01
CA ARG A 76 -13.18 2.59 14.75
C ARG A 76 -14.12 1.98 13.71
N PRO A 77 -13.60 1.29 12.68
CA PRO A 77 -14.43 0.59 11.71
C PRO A 77 -15.13 -0.61 12.34
N ARG A 78 -16.16 -1.15 11.67
CA ARG A 78 -16.88 -2.34 12.16
C ARG A 78 -15.95 -3.55 12.28
N ARG A 79 -15.22 -3.86 11.20
CA ARG A 79 -14.27 -4.97 11.10
C ARG A 79 -12.83 -4.51 11.29
N ASP A 80 -11.95 -5.45 11.64
CA ASP A 80 -10.51 -5.22 11.62
C ASP A 80 -10.04 -4.79 10.22
N ILE A 81 -9.15 -3.81 10.18
CA ILE A 81 -8.44 -3.43 8.96
C ILE A 81 -6.97 -3.80 9.15
N VAL A 82 -6.47 -4.73 8.33
CA VAL A 82 -5.05 -5.09 8.28
C VAL A 82 -4.43 -4.34 7.13
N ILE A 83 -3.41 -3.55 7.41
CA ILE A 83 -2.62 -2.86 6.40
C ILE A 83 -1.30 -3.60 6.23
N ALA A 84 -0.93 -3.89 4.99
CA ALA A 84 0.38 -4.43 4.67
C ALA A 84 1.03 -3.63 3.54
N TYR A 85 2.15 -2.99 3.86
CA TYR A 85 3.00 -2.35 2.88
C TYR A 85 4.23 -3.22 2.63
N THR A 86 4.28 -3.80 1.44
CA THR A 86 5.31 -4.75 1.03
C THR A 86 6.47 -4.04 0.35
N ALA A 87 7.62 -4.69 0.38
CA ALA A 87 8.72 -4.39 -0.52
C ALA A 87 8.73 -5.38 -1.68
N ASP A 88 9.53 -5.09 -2.70
CA ASP A 88 9.93 -6.03 -3.76
C ASP A 88 8.81 -6.43 -4.73
N GLU A 89 7.68 -5.73 -4.76
CA GLU A 89 6.56 -6.06 -5.65
C GLU A 89 6.97 -5.89 -7.13
N GLU A 90 7.71 -4.82 -7.44
CA GLU A 90 8.12 -4.43 -8.80
C GLU A 90 9.29 -5.27 -9.35
N ASP A 91 9.69 -6.32 -8.62
CA ASP A 91 10.72 -7.28 -9.03
C ASP A 91 10.19 -8.72 -8.91
N SER A 92 10.36 -9.34 -7.74
CA SER A 92 10.09 -10.77 -7.55
C SER A 92 8.98 -11.09 -6.56
N ALA A 93 8.64 -10.12 -5.71
CA ALA A 93 7.82 -10.24 -4.51
C ALA A 93 8.32 -11.27 -3.47
N ALA A 94 9.49 -11.90 -3.69
CA ALA A 94 10.03 -12.95 -2.82
C ALA A 94 10.35 -12.40 -1.42
N ASP A 95 10.93 -11.21 -1.36
CA ASP A 95 11.22 -10.48 -0.12
C ASP A 95 10.00 -9.71 0.45
N GLY A 96 8.89 -9.74 -0.29
CA GLY A 96 7.67 -8.97 -0.08
C GLY A 96 6.49 -9.82 0.35
N SER A 97 5.47 -9.86 -0.50
CA SER A 97 4.26 -10.64 -0.27
C SER A 97 4.54 -12.15 -0.18
N GLY A 98 5.51 -12.68 -0.93
CA GLY A 98 5.93 -14.08 -0.85
C GLY A 98 6.46 -14.44 0.53
N PHE A 99 7.46 -13.70 1.03
CA PHE A 99 7.98 -13.85 2.39
C PHE A 99 6.89 -13.75 3.46
N LEU A 100 6.00 -12.76 3.35
CA LEU A 100 4.92 -12.57 4.31
C LEU A 100 3.90 -13.72 4.29
N ALA A 101 3.52 -14.20 3.11
CA ALA A 101 2.56 -15.29 2.96
C ALA A 101 3.13 -16.64 3.43
N GLU A 102 4.40 -16.91 3.15
CA GLU A 102 5.04 -18.18 3.49
C GLU A 102 5.48 -18.25 4.96
N GLN A 103 6.09 -17.18 5.47
CA GLN A 103 6.75 -17.20 6.78
C GLN A 103 5.97 -16.47 7.88
N HIS A 104 5.07 -15.57 7.50
CA HIS A 104 4.26 -14.78 8.44
C HIS A 104 2.74 -14.81 8.16
N PRO A 105 2.14 -15.93 7.72
CA PRO A 105 0.71 -15.96 7.35
C PRO A 105 -0.23 -15.59 8.51
N GLY A 106 0.20 -15.84 9.76
CA GLY A 106 -0.56 -15.48 10.97
C GLY A 106 -0.84 -13.98 11.12
N LEU A 107 -0.08 -13.10 10.45
CA LEU A 107 -0.38 -11.66 10.45
C LEU A 107 -1.71 -11.33 9.76
N PHE A 108 -2.14 -12.20 8.83
CA PHE A 108 -3.33 -12.03 8.01
C PHE A 108 -4.51 -12.89 8.46
N GLU A 109 -4.42 -13.55 9.62
CA GLU A 109 -5.50 -14.38 10.14
C GLU A 109 -6.82 -13.61 10.21
N GLY A 110 -7.91 -14.25 9.77
CA GLY A 110 -9.24 -13.66 9.69
C GLY A 110 -9.46 -12.68 8.53
N CYS A 111 -8.44 -12.37 7.72
CA CYS A 111 -8.65 -11.62 6.48
C CYS A 111 -9.31 -12.54 5.43
N THR A 112 -10.49 -12.15 4.94
CA THR A 112 -11.21 -12.92 3.91
C THR A 112 -11.21 -12.23 2.55
N GLU A 113 -11.00 -10.91 2.53
CA GLU A 113 -10.90 -10.11 1.33
C GLU A 113 -9.65 -9.22 1.35
N GLY A 114 -9.16 -8.86 0.16
CA GLY A 114 -8.03 -7.96 -0.06
C GLY A 114 -8.37 -6.83 -1.02
N ILE A 115 -7.86 -5.64 -0.74
CA ILE A 115 -7.84 -4.49 -1.65
C ILE A 115 -6.39 -4.09 -1.86
N SER A 116 -5.98 -3.97 -3.13
CA SER A 116 -4.69 -3.48 -3.58
C SER A 116 -4.86 -2.78 -4.91
N GLU A 117 -3.77 -2.28 -5.47
CA GLU A 117 -3.77 -1.90 -6.86
C GLU A 117 -4.12 -3.05 -7.80
N SER A 118 -4.56 -2.68 -9.00
CA SER A 118 -4.48 -3.54 -10.17
C SER A 118 -3.26 -3.06 -10.95
N GLY A 119 -2.24 -3.90 -11.08
CA GLY A 119 -1.07 -3.58 -11.91
C GLY A 119 -1.47 -3.16 -13.33
N ALA A 120 -0.59 -2.44 -14.01
CA ALA A 120 -0.83 -2.02 -15.39
C ALA A 120 -0.80 -3.22 -16.33
N PHE A 121 -1.94 -3.52 -16.98
CA PHE A 121 -1.99 -4.50 -18.07
C PHE A 121 -1.57 -3.82 -19.38
N THR A 122 -0.55 -4.35 -20.06
CA THR A 122 -0.20 -3.94 -21.42
C THR A 122 -1.25 -4.46 -22.39
N PHE A 123 -2.08 -3.59 -22.97
CA PHE A 123 -2.83 -3.92 -24.17
C PHE A 123 -1.86 -3.89 -25.36
N HIS A 124 -1.60 -5.05 -25.95
CA HIS A 124 -0.94 -5.18 -27.25
C HIS A 124 -1.98 -5.12 -28.38
#